data_AF-A0A963VB97-F1
#
_entry.id   AF-A0A963VB97-F1
#
_cell.length_a   1.000
_cell.length_b   1.000
_cell.length_c   1.000
_cell.angle_alpha   90.00
_cell.angle_beta   90.00
_cell.angle_gamma   90.00
#
_symmetry.space_group_name_H-M   'P 1'
#
loop_
_entity.id
_entity.type
_entity.pdbx_description
1 polymer ?
#
loop_
_entity_poly.entity_id
_entity_poly.type
_entity_poly.pdbx_seq_one_letter_code
_entity_poly.pdbx_strand_id
1 'polypeptide(L)'
;MPTTDEALPGRVDPLPTAENHFLSGLPLKSAVPPGMEEAMFAMGCFWGVERKFWQVQGVWLTMVGYSAGITPNPTYKETCTGLTGHTEVVRVIYDPQIVSYEDLLRV
;
A
#
# COMPACT_ATOMS: atom_id res chain seq x y z
N MET A 1 -10.00 -15.90 -7.43
CA MET A 1 -9.31 -15.83 -6.12
C MET A 1 -9.27 -17.22 -5.54
N PRO A 2 -8.21 -17.59 -4.78
CA PRO A 2 -8.15 -18.89 -4.10
C PRO A 2 -9.26 -19.00 -3.05
N THR A 3 -9.70 -20.22 -2.77
CA THR A 3 -10.46 -20.52 -1.54
C THR A 3 -9.53 -20.52 -0.32
N THR A 4 -10.10 -20.53 0.89
CA THR A 4 -9.31 -20.54 2.14
C THR A 4 -8.39 -21.76 2.23
N ASP A 5 -8.82 -22.93 1.77
CA ASP A 5 -8.03 -24.17 1.82
C ASP A 5 -6.93 -24.24 0.74
N GLU A 6 -7.06 -23.47 -0.33
CA GLU A 6 -6.05 -23.36 -1.41
C GLU A 6 -5.04 -22.25 -1.14
N ALA A 7 -5.37 -21.30 -0.26
CA ALA A 7 -4.54 -20.15 0.00
C ALA A 7 -3.22 -20.56 0.66
N LEU A 8 -2.13 -19.89 0.29
CA LEU A 8 -0.84 -20.15 0.92
C LEU A 8 -0.92 -19.82 2.42
N PRO A 9 -0.26 -20.61 3.30
CA PRO A 9 -0.37 -20.45 4.74
C PRO A 9 0.27 -19.16 5.27
N GLY A 10 1.21 -18.57 4.50
CA GLY A 10 1.89 -17.34 4.87
C GLY A 10 2.77 -17.51 6.11
N ARG A 11 2.82 -16.47 6.94
CA ARG A 11 3.64 -16.42 8.16
C ARG A 11 3.04 -15.50 9.21
N VAL A 12 3.40 -15.72 10.47
CA VAL A 12 2.94 -14.89 11.60
C VAL A 12 3.66 -13.55 11.62
N ASP A 13 4.97 -13.56 11.38
CA ASP A 13 5.79 -12.36 11.46
C ASP A 13 5.65 -11.49 10.21
N PRO A 14 5.47 -10.17 10.36
CA PRO A 14 5.45 -9.26 9.22
C PRO A 14 6.82 -9.18 8.55
N LEU A 15 6.82 -8.84 7.25
CA LEU A 15 8.07 -8.66 6.53
C LEU A 15 8.83 -7.44 7.06
N PRO A 16 10.16 -7.53 7.21
CA PRO A 16 10.98 -6.37 7.51
C PRO A 16 10.91 -5.38 6.35
N THR A 17 10.75 -4.11 6.69
CA THR A 17 10.71 -2.98 5.76
C THR A 17 11.79 -1.97 6.16
N ALA A 18 12.06 -0.99 5.30
CA ALA A 18 12.86 0.16 5.72
C ALA A 18 12.19 0.87 6.92
N GLU A 19 12.98 1.55 7.74
CA GLU A 19 12.43 2.33 8.85
C GLU A 19 11.80 3.63 8.35
N ASN A 20 12.47 4.30 7.41
CA ASN A 20 12.09 5.59 6.87
C ASN A 20 11.76 5.51 5.37
N HIS A 21 10.83 6.35 4.94
CA HIS A 21 10.45 6.53 3.56
C HIS A 21 11.59 7.20 2.80
N PHE A 22 11.99 6.60 1.68
CA PHE A 22 13.23 6.94 0.98
C PHE A 22 13.30 8.42 0.54
N LEU A 23 12.18 9.01 0.12
CA LEU A 23 12.14 10.39 -0.40
C LEU A 23 11.90 11.45 0.68
N SER A 24 11.03 11.18 1.65
CA SER A 24 10.62 12.17 2.66
C SER A 24 11.41 12.05 3.97
N GLY A 25 12.10 10.94 4.21
CA GLY A 25 12.79 10.65 5.47
C GLY A 25 11.87 10.36 6.65
N LEU A 26 10.54 10.41 6.47
CA LEU A 26 9.56 10.13 7.50
C LEU A 26 9.51 8.64 7.85
N PRO A 27 9.24 8.24 9.11
CA PRO A 27 9.06 6.83 9.46
C PRO A 27 7.90 6.21 8.67
N LEU A 28 8.13 5.06 8.01
CA LEU A 28 7.11 4.39 7.19
C LEU A 28 5.89 3.96 8.02
N LYS A 29 6.11 3.60 9.29
CA LYS A 29 5.07 3.17 10.22
C LYS A 29 4.46 4.32 11.02
N SER A 30 4.55 5.55 10.52
CA SER A 30 3.94 6.70 11.19
C SER A 30 2.42 6.56 11.23
N ALA A 31 1.82 6.98 12.35
CA ALA A 31 0.38 7.16 12.44
C ALA A 31 -0.07 8.26 11.48
N VAL A 32 -1.31 8.18 11.00
CA VAL A 32 -1.92 9.24 10.18
C VAL A 32 -2.00 10.52 11.03
N PRO A 33 -1.38 11.63 10.61
CA PRO A 33 -1.43 12.88 11.37
C PRO A 33 -2.87 13.42 11.50
N PRO A 34 -3.19 14.17 12.58
CA PRO A 34 -4.50 14.80 12.71
C PRO A 34 -4.82 15.71 11.52
N GLY A 35 -6.02 15.58 10.96
CA GLY A 35 -6.48 16.34 9.81
C GLY A 35 -6.06 15.76 8.44
N MET A 36 -5.20 14.73 8.41
CA MET A 36 -4.90 13.97 7.20
C MET A 36 -5.82 12.76 7.06
N GLU A 37 -5.94 12.27 5.82
CA GLU A 37 -6.73 11.10 5.47
C GLU A 37 -5.86 10.04 4.81
N GLU A 38 -6.41 8.82 4.73
CA GLU A 38 -5.76 7.66 4.11
C GLU A 38 -6.64 7.06 3.02
N ALA A 39 -6.02 6.71 1.90
CA ALA A 39 -6.62 5.96 0.82
C ALA A 39 -5.74 4.77 0.41
N MET A 40 -6.37 3.72 -0.12
CA MET A 40 -5.67 2.58 -0.73
C MET A 40 -6.13 2.39 -2.18
N PHE A 41 -5.17 2.32 -3.10
CA PHE A 41 -5.43 2.16 -4.53
C PHE A 41 -4.77 0.89 -5.07
N ALA A 42 -5.52 0.09 -5.83
CA ALA A 42 -5.03 -1.11 -6.52
C ALA A 42 -5.11 -0.88 -8.04
N MET A 43 -3.97 -0.60 -8.69
CA MET A 43 -3.93 -0.14 -10.09
C MET A 43 -2.91 -0.92 -10.95
N GLY A 44 -2.63 -2.17 -10.58
CA GLY A 44 -1.59 -2.99 -11.22
C GLY A 44 -0.26 -2.89 -10.48
N CYS A 45 0.86 -2.88 -11.23
CA CYS A 45 2.20 -2.89 -10.63
C CYS A 45 2.42 -1.66 -9.74
N PHE A 46 2.55 -1.87 -8.43
CA PHE A 46 2.59 -0.80 -7.44
C PHE A 46 3.80 0.15 -7.58
N TRP A 47 4.87 -0.23 -8.29
CA TRP A 47 6.08 0.59 -8.46
C TRP A 47 5.79 1.85 -9.28
N GLY A 48 5.04 1.69 -10.37
CA GLY A 48 4.66 2.80 -11.23
C GLY A 48 3.58 3.67 -10.58
N VAL A 49 2.70 3.04 -9.81
CA VAL A 49 1.55 3.68 -9.17
C VAL A 49 2.00 4.52 -7.97
N GLU A 50 2.83 3.97 -7.09
CA GLU A 50 3.39 4.70 -5.94
C GLU A 50 4.14 5.94 -6.40
N ARG A 51 4.90 5.81 -7.49
CA ARG A 51 5.61 6.93 -8.11
C ARG A 51 4.72 8.08 -8.52
N LYS A 52 3.52 7.80 -9.04
CA LYS A 52 2.56 8.84 -9.42
C LYS A 52 2.06 9.58 -8.18
N PHE A 53 1.73 8.85 -7.11
CA PHE A 53 1.17 9.45 -5.90
C PHE A 53 2.16 10.30 -5.11
N TRP A 54 3.42 9.88 -4.92
CA TRP A 54 4.36 10.70 -4.13
C TRP A 54 4.72 12.05 -4.80
N GLN A 55 4.37 12.23 -6.08
CA GLN A 55 4.57 13.48 -6.83
C GLN A 55 3.40 14.44 -6.67
N VAL A 56 2.25 13.97 -6.14
CA VAL A 56 1.05 14.79 -5.97
C VAL A 56 1.23 15.72 -4.77
N GLN A 57 1.06 17.02 -4.99
CA GLN A 57 1.07 18.00 -3.90
C GLN A 57 -0.06 17.68 -2.91
N GLY A 58 0.27 17.65 -1.61
CA GLY A 58 -0.67 17.27 -0.56
C GLY A 58 -0.57 15.80 -0.16
N VAL A 59 0.12 14.95 -0.93
CA VAL A 59 0.47 13.59 -0.47
C VAL A 59 1.65 13.70 0.50
N TRP A 60 1.45 13.15 1.70
CA TRP A 60 2.40 13.20 2.81
C TRP A 60 3.29 11.97 2.88
N LEU A 61 2.71 10.79 2.71
CA LEU A 61 3.42 9.51 2.79
C LEU A 61 2.78 8.48 1.87
N THR A 62 3.62 7.73 1.15
CA THR A 62 3.19 6.56 0.36
C THR A 62 3.86 5.31 0.88
N MET A 63 3.14 4.20 0.77
CA MET A 63 3.64 2.85 1.02
C MET A 63 3.01 1.88 0.04
N VAL A 64 3.68 0.78 -0.24
CA VAL A 64 3.15 -0.31 -1.05
C VAL A 64 3.02 -1.61 -0.27
N GLY A 65 2.08 -2.46 -0.69
CA GLY A 65 1.89 -3.75 -0.07
C GLY A 65 0.88 -4.61 -0.82
N TYR A 66 0.41 -5.64 -0.13
CA TYR A 66 -0.57 -6.59 -0.65
C TYR A 66 -1.79 -6.57 0.26
N SER A 67 -3.00 -6.38 -0.29
CA SER A 67 -4.23 -6.27 0.50
C SER A 67 -5.40 -7.02 -0.15
N ALA A 68 -6.48 -7.16 0.62
CA ALA A 68 -7.73 -7.82 0.24
C ALA A 68 -7.62 -9.31 -0.15
N GLY A 69 -6.60 -10.01 0.33
CA GLY A 69 -6.43 -11.46 0.19
C GLY A 69 -6.55 -12.22 1.51
N ILE A 70 -6.12 -13.49 1.49
CA ILE A 70 -6.30 -14.44 2.60
C ILE A 70 -4.98 -14.68 3.35
N THR A 71 -3.88 -14.88 2.61
CA THR A 71 -2.60 -15.30 3.20
C THR A 71 -2.00 -14.22 4.10
N PRO A 72 -1.72 -14.49 5.38
CA PRO A 72 -1.12 -13.51 6.28
C PRO A 72 0.36 -13.25 5.93
N ASN A 73 0.74 -11.97 5.98
CA ASN A 73 2.10 -11.46 5.75
C ASN A 73 2.78 -12.05 4.50
N PRO A 74 2.16 -12.00 3.30
CA PRO A 74 2.67 -12.67 2.11
C PRO A 74 3.91 -11.95 1.56
N THR A 75 4.84 -12.72 1.00
CA THR A 75 5.95 -12.19 0.19
C THR A 75 5.49 -11.87 -1.23
N TYR A 76 6.28 -11.04 -1.92
CA TYR A 76 6.11 -10.82 -3.36
C TYR A 76 6.03 -12.14 -4.15
N LYS A 77 6.96 -13.07 -3.88
CA LYS A 77 7.01 -14.36 -4.58
C LYS A 77 5.73 -15.18 -4.38
N GLU A 78 5.20 -15.20 -3.15
CA GLU A 78 3.93 -15.87 -2.85
C GLU A 78 2.77 -15.19 -3.58
N THR A 79 2.69 -13.86 -3.54
CA THR A 79 1.62 -13.11 -4.24
C THR A 79 1.66 -13.32 -5.76
N CYS A 80 2.84 -13.40 -6.37
CA CYS A 80 2.99 -13.69 -7.80
C CYS A 80 2.42 -15.05 -8.22
N THR A 81 2.23 -16.01 -7.30
CA THR A 81 1.57 -17.28 -7.61
C THR A 81 0.07 -17.14 -7.83
N GLY A 82 -0.53 -16.03 -7.36
CA GLY A 82 -1.99 -15.83 -7.32
C GLY A 82 -2.69 -16.58 -6.17
N LEU A 83 -1.98 -17.43 -5.44
CA LEU A 83 -2.54 -18.24 -4.36
C LEU A 83 -2.66 -17.51 -3.02
N THR A 84 -2.22 -16.25 -2.92
CA THR A 84 -2.44 -15.45 -1.71
C THR A 84 -3.80 -14.75 -1.70
N GLY A 85 -4.40 -14.60 -2.89
CA GLY A 85 -5.62 -13.82 -3.11
C GLY A 85 -5.45 -12.31 -2.96
N HIS A 86 -4.25 -11.83 -2.65
CA HIS A 86 -4.02 -10.40 -2.50
C HIS A 86 -3.84 -9.68 -3.85
N THR A 87 -4.11 -8.38 -3.83
CA THR A 87 -3.77 -7.45 -4.90
C THR A 87 -2.64 -6.53 -4.47
N GLU A 88 -1.83 -6.10 -5.42
CA GLU A 88 -0.85 -5.02 -5.20
C GLU A 88 -1.59 -3.70 -4.96
N VAL A 89 -1.27 -3.03 -3.85
CA VAL A 89 -1.90 -1.78 -3.43
C VAL A 89 -0.86 -0.72 -3.06
N VAL A 90 -1.23 0.54 -3.25
CA VAL A 90 -0.54 1.72 -2.72
C VAL A 90 -1.41 2.34 -1.63
N ARG A 91 -0.86 2.46 -0.43
CA ARG A 91 -1.43 3.23 0.69
C ARG A 91 -0.90 4.66 0.59
N VAL A 92 -1.82 5.63 0.54
CA VAL A 92 -1.53 7.05 0.37
C VAL A 92 -2.11 7.79 1.57
N ILE A 93 -1.26 8.51 2.30
CA ILE A 93 -1.69 9.46 3.33
C ILE A 93 -1.58 10.86 2.74
N TYR A 94 -2.68 11.62 2.79
CA TYR A 94 -2.78 12.93 2.14
C TYR A 94 -3.49 13.96 3.00
N ASP A 95 -3.24 15.24 2.71
CA ASP A 95 -3.93 16.37 3.30
C ASP A 95 -5.17 16.73 2.45
N PRO A 96 -6.40 16.48 2.94
CA PRO A 96 -7.64 16.77 2.21
C PRO A 96 -7.87 18.27 1.99
N GLN A 97 -7.15 19.15 2.69
CA GLN A 97 -7.19 20.61 2.44
C GLN A 97 -6.36 21.02 1.22
N ILE A 98 -5.47 20.15 0.74
CA ILE A 98 -4.57 20.40 -0.40
C ILE A 98 -4.99 19.57 -1.62
N VAL A 99 -5.35 18.30 -1.44
CA VAL A 99 -5.79 17.39 -2.51
C VAL A 99 -7.01 16.60 -2.07
N SER A 100 -8.07 16.61 -2.89
CA SER A 100 -9.29 15.84 -2.59
C SER A 100 -9.14 14.36 -2.94
N TYR A 101 -9.98 13.50 -2.36
CA TYR A 101 -10.04 12.10 -2.74
C TYR A 101 -10.42 11.93 -4.23
N GLU A 102 -11.32 12.77 -4.74
CA GLU A 102 -11.70 12.81 -6.14
C GLU A 102 -10.53 13.16 -7.07
N ASP A 103 -9.61 14.02 -6.63
CA ASP A 103 -8.40 14.32 -7.39
C ASP A 103 -7.45 13.13 -7.39
N LEU A 104 -7.31 12.41 -6.27
CA LEU A 104 -6.52 11.17 -6.21
C LEU A 104 -7.08 10.08 -7.13
N LEU A 105 -8.41 9.99 -7.27
CA LEU A 105 -9.06 9.06 -8.21
C LEU A 105 -8.79 9.38 -9.70
N ARG A 106 -8.32 10.59 -10.03
CA ARG A 106 -8.02 11.02 -11.42
C ARG A 106 -6.56 10.78 -11.85
N VAL A 107 -5.68 10.37 -10.93
CA VAL A 107 -4.23 10.15 -11.15
C VAL A 107 -3.93 8.93 -12.02
#